data_AF-A0A496X668-F1
#
_entry.id   AF-A0A496X668-F1
#
_cell.length_a   1.000
_cell.length_b   1.000
_cell.length_c   1.000
_cell.angle_alpha   90.00
_cell.angle_beta   90.00
_cell.angle_gamma   90.00
#
_symmetry.space_group_name_H-M   'P 1'
#
loop_
_entity.id
_entity.type
_entity.pdbx_description
1 polymer ?
#
loop_
_entity_poly.entity_id
_entity_poly.type
_entity_poly.pdbx_seq_one_letter_code
_entity_poly.pdbx_strand_id
1 'polypeptide(L)'
;MTRQLGLRFKEACLLDVRKAAAQARQFGRIKVTRGAKGGRGDRSDRWVPVDGETQRILDKATQLQASEKNLIPPGMSYRQWRDHAYNRWRKATRGTSIDGFHDMRAAYACERYQGITGCPAPVITGERQASKSLDSRARMILAHELGHNRTDVVAAYIGSSR
;
A
#
# COMPACT_ATOMS: atom_id res chain seq x y z
N MET A 1 5.05 3.69 3.86
CA MET A 1 4.14 2.54 3.94
C MET A 1 3.09 2.52 2.83
N THR A 2 2.23 3.53 2.67
CA THR A 2 1.22 3.55 1.58
C THR A 2 1.82 3.31 0.19
N ARG A 3 2.91 4.01 -0.11
CA ARG A 3 3.66 3.94 -1.39
C ARG A 3 4.42 2.64 -1.63
N GLN A 4 4.98 2.06 -0.57
CA GLN A 4 5.90 0.93 -0.65
C GLN A 4 5.19 -0.43 -0.52
N LEU A 5 4.05 -0.44 0.16
CA LEU A 5 3.32 -1.67 0.51
C LEU A 5 1.87 -1.66 0.00
N GLY A 6 1.47 -0.63 -0.75
CA GLY A 6 0.08 -0.48 -1.17
C GLY A 6 -0.89 -0.60 0.01
N LEU A 7 -0.59 0.06 1.15
CA LEU A 7 -1.48 0.08 2.31
C LEU A 7 -2.45 1.26 2.24
N ARG A 8 -3.66 1.10 2.77
CA ARG A 8 -4.56 2.25 2.96
C ARG A 8 -3.93 3.15 4.01
N PHE A 9 -4.24 4.44 3.99
CA PHE A 9 -3.68 5.38 4.97
C PHE A 9 -3.88 4.89 6.42
N LYS A 10 -5.10 4.46 6.76
CA LYS A 10 -5.40 3.90 8.10
C LYS A 10 -4.57 2.65 8.44
N GLU A 11 -4.39 1.74 7.48
CA GLU A 11 -3.57 0.54 7.66
C GLU A 11 -2.10 0.92 7.88
N ALA A 12 -1.58 1.88 7.12
CA ALA A 12 -0.23 2.40 7.27
C ALA A 12 0.00 3.05 8.64
N CYS A 13 -0.97 3.82 9.16
CA CYS A 13 -0.85 4.43 10.50
C CYS A 13 -0.91 3.39 11.62
N LEU A 14 -1.74 2.37 11.48
CA LEU A 14 -1.99 1.35 12.51
C LEU A 14 -1.05 0.14 12.40
N LEU A 15 -0.14 0.13 11.42
CA LEU A 15 0.83 -0.93 11.22
C LEU A 15 1.78 -0.99 12.42
N ASP A 16 1.91 -2.19 12.98
CA ASP A 16 3.00 -2.51 13.88
C ASP A 16 4.24 -2.79 13.02
N VAL A 17 5.09 -1.78 12.85
CA VAL A 17 6.25 -1.80 11.96
C VAL A 17 7.31 -2.76 12.50
N ARG A 18 7.49 -2.87 13.82
CA ARG A 18 8.41 -3.85 14.41
C ARG A 18 8.04 -5.27 14.01
N LYS A 19 6.77 -5.62 14.15
CA LYS A 19 6.25 -6.91 13.69
C LYS A 19 6.39 -7.08 12.17
N ALA A 20 6.08 -6.04 11.40
CA ALA A 20 6.19 -6.07 9.95
C ALA A 20 7.63 -6.26 9.48
N ALA A 21 8.61 -5.58 10.10
CA ALA A 21 10.03 -5.72 9.77
C ALA A 21 10.54 -7.14 10.06
N ALA A 22 10.13 -7.74 11.18
CA ALA A 22 10.47 -9.12 11.50
C ALA A 22 9.85 -10.11 10.51
N GLN A 23 8.56 -9.94 10.17
CA GLN A 23 7.88 -10.76 9.16
C GLN A 23 8.53 -10.64 7.79
N ALA A 24 8.92 -9.43 7.39
CA ALA A 24 9.57 -9.18 6.11
C ALA A 24 10.93 -9.90 6.02
N ARG A 25 11.75 -9.86 7.07
CA ARG A 25 13.02 -10.61 7.12
C ARG A 25 12.82 -12.13 7.07
N GLN A 26 11.79 -12.63 7.76
CA GLN A 26 11.55 -14.06 7.88
C GLN A 26 10.87 -14.66 6.65
N PHE A 27 9.93 -13.94 6.04
CA PHE A 27 9.02 -14.47 5.02
C PHE A 27 9.09 -13.73 3.68
N GLY A 28 9.80 -12.59 3.57
CA GLY A 28 9.79 -11.73 2.39
C GLY A 28 8.45 -11.01 2.16
N ARG A 29 7.56 -11.01 3.15
CA ARG A 29 6.20 -10.44 3.07
C ARG A 29 5.66 -10.12 4.46
N ILE A 30 4.69 -9.21 4.52
CA ILE A 30 4.03 -8.81 5.77
C ILE A 30 2.54 -9.14 5.75
N LYS A 31 2.00 -9.45 6.93
CA LYS A 31 0.55 -9.66 7.08
C LYS A 31 -0.12 -8.35 7.47
N VAL A 32 -1.17 -7.96 6.75
CA VAL A 32 -1.91 -6.72 7.03
C VAL A 32 -3.18 -7.04 7.81
N THR A 33 -3.16 -6.83 9.13
CA THR A 33 -4.29 -7.21 10.01
C THR A 33 -5.04 -6.03 10.64
N ARG A 34 -4.45 -4.83 10.70
CA ARG A 34 -5.08 -3.65 11.34
C ARG A 34 -5.48 -2.58 10.33
N GLY A 35 -6.59 -1.89 10.61
CA GLY A 35 -7.05 -0.77 9.79
C GLY A 35 -7.81 -1.16 8.51
N ALA A 36 -8.01 -2.46 8.25
CA ALA A 36 -8.84 -2.94 7.16
C ALA A 36 -10.30 -2.48 7.33
N LYS A 37 -10.96 -2.14 6.21
CA LYS A 37 -12.37 -1.70 6.20
C LYS A 37 -13.26 -2.79 6.81
N GLY A 38 -14.10 -2.42 7.77
CA GLY A 38 -15.02 -3.33 8.47
C GLY A 38 -14.41 -4.15 9.62
N GLY A 39 -13.18 -3.86 10.07
CA GLY A 39 -12.60 -4.52 11.25
C GLY A 39 -12.23 -6.00 11.05
N ARG A 40 -12.26 -6.51 9.82
CA ARG A 40 -12.04 -7.93 9.51
C ARG A 40 -10.57 -8.31 9.31
N GLY A 41 -9.62 -7.44 9.66
CA GLY A 41 -8.23 -7.64 9.26
C GLY A 41 -7.56 -8.86 9.90
N ASP A 42 -8.01 -9.31 11.08
CA ASP A 42 -7.54 -10.57 11.68
C ASP A 42 -8.07 -11.82 10.95
N ARG A 43 -9.19 -11.70 10.21
CA ARG A 43 -9.79 -12.77 9.40
C ARG A 43 -9.34 -12.77 7.94
N SER A 44 -8.67 -11.71 7.48
CA SER A 44 -8.13 -11.66 6.12
C SER A 44 -6.70 -12.19 6.08
N ASP A 45 -6.43 -13.23 5.31
CA ASP A 45 -5.07 -13.70 5.05
C ASP A 45 -4.35 -12.85 3.99
N ARG A 46 -4.35 -11.54 4.20
CA ARG A 46 -3.75 -10.57 3.28
C ARG A 46 -2.26 -10.41 3.56
N TRP A 47 -1.46 -10.93 2.65
CA TRP A 47 -0.01 -10.75 2.64
C TRP A 47 0.43 -9.83 1.51
N VAL A 48 1.40 -8.96 1.81
CA VAL A 48 2.00 -8.03 0.85
C VAL A 48 3.50 -8.32 0.78
N PRO A 49 4.07 -8.52 -0.42
CA PRO A 49 5.50 -8.76 -0.59
C PRO A 49 6.34 -7.55 -0.17
N VAL A 50 7.57 -7.80 0.27
CA VAL A 50 8.53 -6.79 0.69
C VAL A 50 9.84 -6.97 -0.06
N ASP A 51 10.27 -5.94 -0.76
CA ASP A 51 11.59 -5.88 -1.39
C ASP A 51 12.66 -5.30 -0.44
N GLY A 52 13.91 -5.27 -0.90
CA GLY A 52 15.04 -4.79 -0.10
C GLY A 52 14.95 -3.31 0.26
N GLU A 53 14.35 -2.46 -0.59
CA GLU A 53 14.15 -1.04 -0.26
C GLU A 53 13.10 -0.88 0.84
N THR A 54 11.97 -1.57 0.69
CA THR A 54 10.88 -1.58 1.65
C THR A 54 11.35 -2.14 3.00
N GLN A 55 12.21 -3.16 3.02
CA GLN A 55 12.84 -3.65 4.26
C GLN A 55 13.64 -2.54 4.96
N ARG A 56 14.49 -1.80 4.23
CA ARG A 56 15.26 -0.68 4.82
C ARG A 56 14.36 0.40 5.39
N ILE A 57 13.23 0.69 4.72
CA ILE A 57 12.26 1.68 5.19
C ILE A 57 11.54 1.17 6.45
N LEU A 58 11.17 -0.12 6.49
CA LEU A 58 10.59 -0.75 7.68
C LEU A 58 11.56 -0.66 8.86
N ASP A 59 12.84 -0.99 8.64
CA ASP A 59 13.87 -0.93 9.68
C ASP A 59 14.01 0.48 10.26
N LYS A 60 14.09 1.51 9.41
CA LYS A 60 14.10 2.91 9.86
C LYS A 60 12.83 3.28 10.61
N ALA A 61 11.67 2.84 10.15
CA ALA A 61 10.40 3.12 10.80
C ALA A 61 10.24 2.40 12.16
N THR A 62 10.98 1.32 12.42
CA THR A 62 10.98 0.71 13.77
C THR A 62 11.55 1.66 14.82
N GLN A 63 12.56 2.46 14.47
CA GLN A 63 13.13 3.49 15.34
C GLN A 63 12.11 4.58 15.69
N LEU A 64 11.26 4.96 14.72
CA LEU A 64 10.19 5.94 14.93
C LEU A 64 9.04 5.39 15.78
N GLN A 65 8.72 4.10 15.65
CA GLN A 65 7.71 3.45 16.50
C GLN A 65 8.18 3.36 17.96
N ALA A 66 9.48 3.19 18.20
CA ALA A 66 10.06 3.03 19.54
C ALA A 66 9.29 1.97 20.37
N SER A 67 8.78 2.34 21.55
CA SER A 67 7.98 1.47 22.42
C SER A 67 6.49 1.40 22.06
N GLU A 68 6.02 2.25 21.15
CA GLU A 68 4.60 2.36 20.81
C GLU A 68 4.06 1.16 20.02
N LYS A 69 2.73 1.06 19.94
CA LYS A 69 2.02 -0.02 19.25
C LYS A 69 1.99 0.16 17.72
N ASN A 70 2.19 1.37 17.22
CA ASN A 70 2.17 1.74 15.81
C ASN A 70 2.79 3.13 15.61
N LEU A 71 2.64 3.72 14.42
CA LEU A 71 3.25 5.02 14.05
C LEU A 71 2.41 6.24 14.42
N ILE A 72 1.28 6.08 15.12
CA ILE A 72 0.52 7.23 15.65
C ILE A 72 1.28 7.76 16.88
N PRO A 73 1.62 9.06 16.93
CA PRO A 73 2.34 9.63 18.06
C PRO A 73 1.59 9.43 19.39
N PRO A 74 2.31 9.27 20.51
CA PRO A 74 1.72 9.26 21.84
C PRO A 74 0.86 10.50 22.08
N GLY A 75 -0.29 10.32 22.74
CA GLY A 75 -1.22 11.42 23.03
C GLY A 75 -2.09 11.88 21.85
N MET A 76 -1.94 11.28 20.65
CA MET A 76 -2.82 11.55 19.52
C MET A 76 -3.79 10.40 19.27
N SER A 77 -5.06 10.75 19.05
CA SER A 77 -6.02 9.84 18.42
C SER A 77 -5.72 9.67 16.93
N TYR A 78 -6.21 8.57 16.34
CA TYR A 78 -6.14 8.37 14.89
C TYR A 78 -6.72 9.54 14.10
N ARG A 79 -7.81 10.17 14.59
CA ARG A 79 -8.44 11.31 13.91
C ARG A 79 -7.50 12.52 13.89
N GLN A 80 -6.91 12.87 15.04
CA GLN A 80 -5.94 13.97 15.13
C GLN A 80 -4.72 13.73 14.24
N TRP A 81 -4.18 12.50 14.27
CA TRP A 81 -3.04 12.14 13.44
C TRP A 81 -3.38 12.17 11.94
N ARG A 82 -4.54 11.67 11.54
CA ARG A 82 -5.02 11.74 10.16
C ARG A 82 -5.10 13.20 9.70
N ASP A 83 -5.79 14.05 10.46
CA ASP A 83 -6.00 15.44 10.08
C ASP A 83 -4.64 16.19 10.00
N HIS A 84 -3.72 15.92 10.93
CA HIS A 84 -2.35 16.41 10.87
C HIS A 84 -1.62 15.95 9.60
N ALA A 85 -1.62 14.64 9.31
CA ALA A 85 -0.92 14.07 8.17
C ALA A 85 -1.45 14.59 6.83
N TYR A 86 -2.77 14.70 6.65
CA TYR A 86 -3.36 15.28 5.45
C TYR A 86 -3.05 16.78 5.31
N ASN A 87 -3.00 17.53 6.42
CA ASN A 87 -2.58 18.93 6.39
C ASN A 87 -1.11 19.08 5.97
N ARG A 88 -0.22 18.21 6.46
CA ARG A 88 1.19 18.18 6.04
C ARG A 88 1.34 17.77 4.58
N TRP A 89 0.58 16.77 4.14
CA TRP A 89 0.56 16.30 2.76
C TRP A 89 0.25 17.44 1.78
N ARG A 90 -0.89 18.14 1.98
CA ARG A 90 -1.31 19.25 1.12
C ARG A 90 -0.26 20.36 1.00
N LYS A 91 0.52 20.59 2.05
CA LYS A 91 1.63 21.56 2.02
C LYS A 91 2.80 21.03 1.20
N ALA A 92 3.15 19.75 1.38
CA ALA A 92 4.28 19.11 0.71
C ALA A 92 4.05 18.85 -0.78
N THR A 93 2.81 18.60 -1.20
CA THR A 93 2.46 18.33 -2.61
C THR A 93 1.88 19.53 -3.34
N ARG A 94 1.93 20.72 -2.73
CA ARG A 94 1.43 21.95 -3.35
C ARG A 94 2.14 22.20 -4.68
N GLY A 95 1.36 22.36 -5.75
CA GLY A 95 1.88 22.59 -7.10
C GLY A 95 2.23 21.31 -7.87
N THR A 96 1.93 20.14 -7.32
CA THR A 96 2.01 18.86 -8.03
C THR A 96 0.60 18.34 -8.35
N SER A 97 0.51 17.35 -9.24
CA SER A 97 -0.74 16.62 -9.53
C SER A 97 -1.06 15.51 -8.51
N ILE A 98 -0.35 15.47 -7.37
CA ILE A 98 -0.51 14.42 -6.36
C ILE A 98 -1.50 14.89 -5.29
N ASP A 99 -2.72 14.37 -5.38
CA ASP A 99 -3.88 14.76 -4.59
C ASP A 99 -3.92 14.11 -3.20
N GLY A 100 -3.33 12.92 -3.04
CA GLY A 100 -3.38 12.25 -1.74
C GLY A 100 -2.61 10.95 -1.60
N PHE A 101 -2.78 10.34 -0.42
CA PHE A 101 -2.24 9.02 -0.13
C PHE A 101 -2.82 7.91 -1.03
N HIS A 102 -3.92 8.17 -1.73
CA HIS A 102 -4.47 7.22 -2.71
C HIS A 102 -3.61 7.15 -3.98
N ASP A 103 -2.97 8.25 -4.38
CA ASP A 103 -2.01 8.25 -5.50
C ASP A 103 -0.75 7.45 -5.15
N MET A 104 -0.31 7.51 -3.90
CA MET A 104 0.79 6.64 -3.43
C MET A 104 0.44 5.17 -3.54
N ARG A 105 -0.83 4.84 -3.28
CA ARG A 105 -1.34 3.48 -3.46
C ARG A 105 -1.47 3.11 -4.95
N ALA A 106 -1.85 4.05 -5.81
CA ALA A 106 -1.88 3.86 -7.26
C ALA A 106 -0.48 3.58 -7.81
N ALA A 107 0.50 4.38 -7.39
CA ALA A 107 1.90 4.21 -7.77
C ALA A 107 2.43 2.81 -7.42
N TYR A 108 2.16 2.34 -6.19
CA TYR A 108 2.46 0.94 -5.81
C TYR A 108 1.81 -0.07 -6.77
N ALA A 109 0.51 0.11 -7.06
CA ALA A 109 -0.22 -0.84 -7.91
C ALA A 109 0.33 -0.88 -9.34
N CYS A 110 0.72 0.26 -9.90
CA CYS A 110 1.32 0.35 -11.23
C CYS A 110 2.69 -0.36 -11.30
N GLU A 111 3.57 -0.10 -10.34
CA GLU A 111 4.89 -0.73 -10.29
C GLU A 111 4.78 -2.23 -10.02
N ARG A 112 3.88 -2.62 -9.13
CA ARG A 112 3.62 -4.03 -8.83
C ARG A 112 3.02 -4.75 -10.03
N TYR A 113 2.12 -4.11 -10.79
CA TYR A 113 1.64 -4.64 -12.06
C TYR A 113 2.79 -4.89 -13.02
N GLN A 114 3.66 -3.89 -13.22
CA GLN A 114 4.83 -4.03 -14.09
C GLN A 114 5.79 -5.11 -13.61
N GLY A 115 6.01 -5.25 -12.31
CA GLY A 115 6.82 -6.34 -11.76
C GLY A 115 6.23 -7.74 -11.99
N ILE A 116 4.91 -7.87 -12.16
CA ILE A 116 4.24 -9.15 -12.44
C ILE A 116 4.20 -9.44 -13.95
N THR A 117 3.92 -8.42 -14.77
CA THR A 117 3.64 -8.60 -16.21
C THR A 117 4.84 -8.31 -17.10
N GLY A 118 5.83 -7.57 -16.62
CA GLY A 118 6.91 -6.98 -17.42
C GLY A 118 6.48 -5.73 -18.21
N CYS A 119 5.20 -5.34 -18.17
CA CYS A 119 4.66 -4.23 -18.94
C CYS A 119 4.15 -3.10 -18.03
N PRO A 120 4.26 -1.83 -18.45
CA PRO A 120 3.60 -0.73 -17.74
C PRO A 120 2.10 -0.95 -17.57
N ALA A 121 1.54 -0.40 -16.49
CA ALA A 121 0.10 -0.44 -16.25
C ALA A 121 -0.67 0.37 -17.31
N PRO A 122 -1.90 -0.06 -17.70
CA PRO A 122 -2.70 0.62 -18.72
C PRO A 122 -2.94 2.12 -18.49
N VAL A 123 -3.04 2.57 -17.24
CA VAL A 123 -3.18 4.01 -16.93
C VAL A 123 -1.96 4.84 -17.35
N ILE A 124 -0.79 4.20 -17.49
CA ILE A 124 0.46 4.85 -17.92
C ILE A 124 0.55 4.91 -19.45
N THR A 125 0.10 3.87 -20.14
CA THR A 125 0.23 3.72 -21.60
C THR A 125 -1.04 4.10 -22.38
N GLY A 126 -2.18 4.25 -21.70
CA GLY A 126 -3.50 4.45 -22.32
C GLY A 126 -4.23 3.17 -22.68
N GLU A 127 -3.52 2.04 -22.81
CA GLU A 127 -4.06 0.73 -23.21
C GLU A 127 -3.25 -0.44 -22.63
N ARG A 128 -3.85 -1.65 -22.61
CA ARG A 128 -3.19 -2.86 -22.10
C ARG A 128 -2.13 -3.41 -23.07
N GLN A 129 -0.87 -3.40 -22.62
CA GLN A 129 0.28 -3.98 -23.33
C GLN A 129 0.52 -5.48 -23.00
N ALA A 130 0.34 -5.87 -21.73
CA ALA A 130 0.52 -7.27 -21.31
C ALA A 130 -0.54 -8.18 -21.93
N SER A 131 -0.24 -9.47 -22.18
CA SER A 131 -1.25 -10.42 -22.69
C SER A 131 -2.48 -10.48 -21.77
N LYS A 132 -3.66 -10.82 -22.33
CA LYS A 132 -4.92 -10.85 -21.57
C LYS A 132 -4.83 -11.77 -20.33
N SER A 133 -4.13 -12.90 -20.45
CA SER A 133 -3.92 -13.83 -19.34
C SER A 133 -3.00 -13.24 -18.25
N LEU A 134 -1.91 -12.58 -18.63
CA LEU A 134 -0.99 -11.92 -17.68
C LEU A 134 -1.65 -10.74 -16.97
N ASP A 135 -2.37 -9.89 -17.70
CA ASP A 135 -3.13 -8.77 -17.13
C ASP A 135 -4.18 -9.27 -16.11
N SER A 136 -4.94 -10.31 -16.47
CA SER A 136 -5.94 -10.92 -15.57
C SER A 136 -5.28 -11.46 -14.30
N ARG A 137 -4.14 -12.16 -14.44
CA ARG A 137 -3.37 -12.68 -13.29
C ARG A 137 -2.87 -11.55 -12.39
N ALA A 138 -2.28 -10.50 -12.96
CA ALA A 138 -1.78 -9.36 -12.22
C ALA A 138 -2.90 -8.64 -11.46
N ARG A 139 -4.05 -8.43 -12.09
CA ARG A 139 -5.23 -7.83 -11.45
C ARG A 139 -5.75 -8.67 -10.27
N MET A 140 -5.76 -10.00 -10.38
CA MET A 140 -6.17 -10.87 -9.27
C MET A 140 -5.21 -10.79 -8.09
N ILE A 141 -3.90 -10.83 -8.35
CA ILE A 141 -2.87 -10.69 -7.31
C ILE A 141 -3.02 -9.33 -6.62
N LEU A 142 -3.10 -8.24 -7.40
CA LEU A 142 -3.30 -6.90 -6.88
C LEU A 142 -4.61 -6.74 -6.10
N ALA A 143 -5.70 -7.36 -6.53
CA ALA A 143 -6.98 -7.30 -5.81
C ALA A 143 -6.86 -7.89 -4.40
N HIS A 144 -6.08 -8.95 -4.25
CA HIS A 144 -5.76 -9.57 -2.96
C HIS A 144 -4.77 -8.71 -2.16
N GLU A 145 -3.63 -8.33 -2.75
CA GLU A 145 -2.59 -7.52 -2.11
C GLU A 145 -3.13 -6.14 -1.67
N LEU A 146 -4.12 -5.57 -2.37
CA LEU A 146 -4.80 -4.32 -2.04
C LEU A 146 -6.06 -4.52 -1.16
N GLY A 147 -6.44 -5.74 -0.81
CA GLY A 147 -7.56 -6.00 0.12
C GLY A 147 -8.93 -5.58 -0.42
N HIS A 148 -9.16 -5.79 -1.71
CA HIS A 148 -10.44 -5.53 -2.38
C HIS A 148 -11.16 -6.81 -2.84
N ASN A 149 -10.45 -7.94 -2.99
CA ASN A 149 -10.96 -9.24 -3.46
C ASN A 149 -11.75 -9.18 -4.80
N ARG A 150 -11.71 -8.04 -5.48
CA ARG A 150 -12.40 -7.77 -6.73
C ARG A 150 -11.49 -6.94 -7.62
N THR A 151 -11.40 -7.31 -8.89
CA THR A 151 -10.50 -6.71 -9.89
C THR A 151 -11.01 -5.37 -10.43
N ASP A 152 -12.32 -5.11 -10.33
CA ASP A 152 -12.96 -3.83 -10.66
C ASP A 152 -12.33 -2.66 -9.89
N VAL A 153 -12.04 -2.83 -8.60
CA VAL A 153 -11.42 -1.78 -7.78
C VAL A 153 -9.95 -1.58 -8.15
N VAL A 154 -9.28 -2.59 -8.69
CA VAL A 154 -7.89 -2.46 -9.15
C VAL A 154 -7.82 -1.59 -10.40
N ALA A 155 -8.84 -1.62 -11.26
CA ALA A 155 -8.89 -0.75 -12.45
C ALA A 155 -8.85 0.74 -12.12
N ALA A 156 -9.31 1.15 -10.93
CA ALA A 156 -9.19 2.53 -10.46
C ALA A 156 -7.73 2.95 -10.19
N TYR A 157 -6.81 2.00 -10.01
CA TYR A 157 -5.40 2.26 -9.75
C TYR A 157 -4.52 2.06 -10.98
N ILE A 158 -4.80 1.04 -11.80
CA ILE A 158 -3.93 0.65 -12.93
C ILE A 158 -4.55 0.91 -14.30
N GLY A 159 -5.78 1.44 -14.35
CA GLY A 159 -6.51 1.68 -15.59
C GLY A 159 -7.32 0.48 -16.07
N SER A 160 -8.21 0.75 -17.02
CA SER A 160 -9.05 -0.27 -17.64
C SER A 160 -8.23 -1.25 -18.50
N SER A 161 -8.75 -2.45 -18.74
CA SER A 161 -8.09 -3.47 -19.57
C SER A 161 -8.41 -3.34 -21.06
N ARG A 162 -8.95 -2.19 -21.47
CA ARG A 162 -9.30 -1.91 -22.87
C ARG A 162 -8.04 -1.91 -23.73
#